data_AF-A0A6G1YKU0-F1
#
_entry.id   AF-A0A6G1YKU0-F1
#
_cell.length_a   1.000
_cell.length_b   1.000
_cell.length_c   1.000
_cell.angle_alpha   90.00
_cell.angle_beta   90.00
_cell.angle_gamma   90.00
#
_symmetry.space_group_name_H-M   'P 1'
#
loop_
_entity.id
_entity.type
_entity.pdbx_description
1 polymer ?
#
loop_
_entity_poly.entity_id
_entity_poly.type
_entity_poly.pdbx_seq_one_letter_code
_entity_poly.pdbx_strand_id
1 'polypeptide(L)' 'MLTALRPFAVHKGKTIFCAHCGNVATQEALFAVDEDITLIERYNDICSRKVN' A
#
# COMPACT_ATOMS: atom_id res chain seq x y z
N MET A 1 12.88 1.38 -3.50
CA MET A 1 12.32 2.42 -4.42
C MET A 1 10.84 2.11 -4.66
N LEU A 2 9.95 3.12 -4.62
CA LEU A 2 8.54 2.91 -5.00
C LEU A 2 8.47 2.58 -6.49
N THR A 3 7.86 1.45 -6.83
CA THR A 3 7.71 0.99 -8.22
C THR A 3 6.30 1.19 -8.75
N ALA A 4 5.28 1.04 -7.89
CA ALA A 4 3.91 1.26 -8.28
C ALA A 4 3.03 1.62 -7.08
N LEU A 5 2.02 2.45 -7.34
CA LEU A 5 0.88 2.67 -6.45
C LEU A 5 -0.38 2.25 -7.20
N ARG A 6 -1.18 1.35 -6.62
CA ARG A 6 -2.38 0.82 -7.28
C ARG A 6 -3.57 0.70 -6.34
N PRO A 7 -4.81 0.78 -6.86
CA PRO A 7 -6.00 0.51 -6.08
C PRO A 7 -5.95 -0.87 -5.43
N PHE A 8 -6.26 -0.91 -4.15
CA PHE A 8 -6.36 -2.15 -3.38
C PHE A 8 -7.83 -2.56 -3.26
N ALA A 9 -8.21 -3.62 -3.97
CA ALA A 9 -9.51 -4.26 -3.77
C ALA A 9 -9.47 -5.11 -2.50
N VAL A 10 -10.43 -4.91 -1.60
CA VAL A 10 -10.55 -5.67 -0.34
C VAL A 10 -10.52 -7.17 -0.63
N HIS A 11 -9.40 -7.82 -0.35
CA HIS A 11 -9.25 -9.24 -0.60
C HIS A 11 -9.90 -10.05 0.52
N LYS A 12 -10.90 -10.87 0.16
CA LYS A 12 -11.52 -11.90 1.01
C LYS A 12 -12.18 -11.38 2.30
N GLY A 13 -12.76 -10.18 2.26
CA GLY A 13 -13.59 -9.66 3.37
C GLY A 13 -12.83 -9.29 4.65
N LYS A 14 -11.50 -9.28 4.63
CA LYS A 14 -10.70 -8.73 5.74
C LYS A 14 -10.38 -7.28 5.46
N THR A 15 -10.85 -6.39 6.33
CA THR A 15 -10.43 -4.98 6.36
C THR A 15 -8.94 -4.93 6.60
N ILE A 16 -8.21 -4.28 5.70
CA ILE A 16 -6.79 -3.98 5.90
C ILE A 16 -6.65 -2.49 6.20
N PHE A 17 -5.70 -2.18 7.08
CA PHE A 17 -5.48 -0.84 7.59
C PHE A 17 -4.24 -0.20 6.99
N CYS A 18 -4.27 1.12 6.90
CA CYS A 18 -3.20 1.99 6.46
C CYS A 18 -2.01 1.87 7.41
N ALA A 19 -0.83 1.55 6.87
CA ALA A 19 0.40 1.39 7.62
C ALA A 19 0.81 2.66 8.39
N HIS A 20 0.40 3.85 7.89
CA HIS A 20 0.73 5.12 8.52
C HIS A 20 -0.26 5.54 9.61
N CYS A 21 -1.57 5.38 9.41
CA CYS A 21 -2.57 6.03 10.27
C CYS A 21 -3.67 5.12 10.80
N GLY A 22 -3.65 3.82 10.48
CA GLY A 22 -4.61 2.84 10.99
C GLY A 22 -6.04 2.92 10.40
N ASN A 23 -6.36 3.92 9.57
CA ASN A 23 -7.63 3.96 8.83
C ASN A 23 -7.67 2.88 7.74
N VAL A 24 -8.85 2.57 7.20
CA VAL A 24 -8.99 1.58 6.12
C VAL A 24 -8.10 1.93 4.92
N ALA A 25 -7.31 0.97 4.45
CA ALA A 25 -6.48 1.13 3.28
C ALA A 25 -7.28 0.93 1.99
N THR A 26 -6.97 1.74 0.98
CA THR A 26 -7.58 1.74 -0.36
C THR A 26 -6.56 1.60 -1.47
N GLN A 27 -5.27 1.68 -1.14
CA GLN A 27 -4.14 1.65 -2.06
C GLN A 27 -3.07 0.66 -1.56
N GLU A 28 -2.37 0.02 -2.50
CA GLU A 28 -1.15 -0.74 -2.28
C GLU A 28 0.04 -0.03 -2.94
N ALA A 29 1.07 0.24 -2.15
CA ALA A 29 2.37 0.73 -2.61
C ALA A 29 3.34 -0.45 -2.70
N LEU A 30 3.95 -0.64 -3.86
CA LEU A 30 4.94 -1.66 -4.13
C LEU A 30 6.33 -1.01 -4.11
N PHE A 31 7.23 -1.56 -3.31
CA PHE A 31 8.61 -1.12 -3.25
C PHE A 31 9.54 -2.25 -3.66
N ALA A 32 10.34 -2.03 -4.70
CA ALA A 32 11.49 -2.89 -4.97
C ALA A 32 12.58 -2.54 -3.95
N VAL A 33 12.94 -3.51 -3.11
CA VAL A 33 13.98 -3.36 -2.08
C VAL A 33 15.26 -4.11 -2.44
N ASP A 34 15.17 -5.14 -3.29
CA ASP A 34 16.30 -5.88 -3.87
C ASP A 34 15.88 -6.50 -5.23
N GLU A 35 16.78 -7.18 -5.94
CA GLU A 35 16.56 -7.73 -7.30
C GLU A 35 15.27 -8.58 -7.40
N ASP A 36 14.94 -9.36 -6.37
CA ASP A 36 13.76 -10.24 -6.35
C ASP A 36 12.82 -9.98 -5.16
N ILE A 37 13.04 -8.91 -4.39
CA ILE A 37 12.25 -8.62 -3.19
C ILE A 37 11.37 -7.40 -3.42
N THR A 38 10.05 -7.63 -3.38
CA THR A 38 9.03 -6.58 -3.39
C THR A 38 8.34 -6.50 -2.03
N LEU A 39 8.48 -5.35 -1.36
CA LEU A 39 7.69 -5.01 -0.19
C LEU A 39 6.35 -4.40 -0.64
N ILE A 40 5.24 -4.84 -0.03
CA ILE A 40 3.91 -4.28 -0.26
C ILE A 40 3.44 -3.63 1.02
N GLU A 41 3.26 -2.31 0.99
CA GLU A 41 2.62 -1.56 2.06
C GLU A 41 1.26 -1.04 1.61
N ARG A 42 0.36 -0.82 2.57
CA ARG A 42 -1.01 -0.43 2.29
C ARG A 42 -1.32 0.92 2.92
N TYR A 43 -1.99 1.77 2.16
CA TYR A 43 -2.28 3.14 2.51
C TYR A 43 -3.71 3.51 2.16
N ASN A 44 -4.26 4.53 2.82
CA ASN A 44 -5.46 5.19 2.34
C ASN A 44 -5.10 6.26 1.28
N ASP A 45 -6.10 6.85 0.63
CA ASP A 45 -5.89 7.85 -0.44
C ASP A 45 -5.20 9.14 0.02
N ILE A 46 -5.17 9.42 1.33
CA ILE A 46 -4.52 10.60 1.88
C ILE A 46 -3.04 10.30 2.14
N CYS A 47 -2.75 9.21 2.84
CA CYS A 47 -1.41 8.80 3.22
C CYS A 47 -0.59 8.32 2.01
N SER A 48 -1.23 7.70 1.01
CA SER A 48 -0.55 7.28 -0.22
C SER A 48 0.07 8.43 -1.00
N ARG A 49 -0.47 9.66 -0.89
CA ARG A 49 0.12 10.87 -1.51
C ARG A 49 1.47 11.27 -0.93
N LYS A 50 1.80 10.81 0.28
CA LYS A 50 3.11 11.07 0.90
C LYS A 50 4.18 10.08 0.44
N VAL A 51 3.74 9.00 -0.21
CA VAL A 51 4.58 7.90 -0.66
C VAL A 51 4.94 8.08 -2.14
N ASN A 52 4.06 8.73 -2.91
CA ASN A 52 4.23 9.06 -4.33
C ASN A 52 5.06 10.33 -4.56
#